data_AF-A0AA38JAK2-F1
#
_entry.id   AF-A0AA38JAK2-F1
#
_cell.length_a   1.000
_cell.length_b   1.000
_cell.length_c   1.000
_cell.angle_alpha   90.00
_cell.angle_beta   90.00
_cell.angle_gamma   90.00
#
_symmetry.space_group_name_H-M   'P 1'
#
loop_
_entity.id
_entity.type
_entity.pdbx_description
1 polymer ?
#
loop_
_entity_poly.entity_id
_entity_poly.type
_entity_poly.pdbx_seq_one_letter_code
_entity_poly.pdbx_strand_id
1 'polypeptide(L)'
;SNEELDRWVNAYQEDPHFVNVIQTRKLETDMNQPIHPQYFIAEDNLIYFEDVLGNLRLCVPRTLRAEIMNEVHNTITEAAHAG
;
A
#
# COMPACT_ATOMS: atom_id res chain seq x y z
N SER A 1 13.16 3.53 -8.96
CA SER A 1 13.87 4.71 -8.41
C SER A 1 13.56 4.79 -6.93
N ASN A 2 14.53 5.09 -6.07
CA ASN A 2 14.28 5.21 -4.63
C ASN A 2 13.27 6.32 -4.29
N GLU A 3 13.14 7.34 -5.14
CA GLU A 3 12.19 8.45 -4.97
C GLU A 3 10.72 8.00 -4.93
N GLU A 4 10.34 7.06 -5.79
CA GLU A 4 8.96 6.54 -5.79
C GLU A 4 8.74 5.69 -4.53
N LEU A 5 9.71 4.87 -4.13
CA LEU A 5 9.61 4.12 -2.88
C LEU A 5 9.46 5.06 -1.68
N ASP A 6 10.30 6.09 -1.58
CA ASP A 6 10.26 7.07 -0.50
C ASP A 6 8.91 7.80 -0.46
N ARG A 7 8.38 8.15 -1.64
CA ARG A 7 7.04 8.75 -1.75
C ARG A 7 5.96 7.84 -1.19
N TRP A 8 5.97 6.54 -1.51
CA TRP A 8 5.00 5.58 -0.96
C TRP A 8 5.16 5.43 0.55
N VAL A 9 6.40 5.27 1.02
CA VAL A 9 6.70 5.14 2.45
C VAL A 9 6.23 6.38 3.23
N ASN A 10 6.48 7.58 2.71
CA ASN A 10 6.01 8.83 3.30
C ASN A 10 4.49 8.92 3.30
N ALA A 11 3.83 8.54 2.21
CA ALA A 11 2.37 8.54 2.12
C ALA A 11 1.72 7.59 3.15
N TYR A 12 2.34 6.46 3.50
CA TYR A 12 1.87 5.62 4.62
C TYR A 12 1.97 6.33 5.98
N GLN A 13 2.99 7.18 6.20
CA GLN A 13 3.13 7.96 7.44
C GLN A 13 2.09 9.09 7.56
N GLU A 14 1.53 9.54 6.44
CA GLU A 14 0.49 10.57 6.39
C GLU A 14 -0.93 9.99 6.46
N ASP A 15 -1.11 8.68 6.28
CA ASP A 15 -2.40 8.02 6.37
C ASP A 15 -2.64 7.46 7.78
N PRO A 16 -3.59 8.03 8.58
CA PRO A 16 -3.87 7.56 9.93
C PRO A 16 -4.11 6.05 10.09
N HIS A 17 -4.67 5.39 9.07
CA HIS A 17 -4.90 3.96 9.11
C HIS A 17 -3.59 3.19 9.06
N PHE A 18 -2.72 3.52 8.10
CA PHE A 18 -1.45 2.83 7.93
C PHE A 18 -0.43 3.20 8.99
N VAL A 19 -0.47 4.42 9.54
CA VAL A 19 0.29 4.79 10.75
C VAL A 19 -0.04 3.83 11.90
N ASN A 20 -1.33 3.57 12.14
CA ASN A 20 -1.76 2.66 13.19
C ASN A 20 -1.27 1.22 12.93
N VAL A 21 -1.41 0.72 11.70
CA VAL A 21 -0.91 -0.61 11.30
C VAL A 21 0.60 -0.74 11.53
N ILE A 22 1.39 0.28 11.17
CA ILE A 22 2.84 0.27 11.37
C ILE A 22 3.19 0.31 12.87
N GLN A 23 2.50 1.15 13.64
CA GLN A 23 2.77 1.30 15.08
C GLN A 23 2.43 0.03 15.86
N THR A 24 1.25 -0.55 15.61
CA THR A 24 0.83 -1.81 16.23
C THR A 24 1.82 -2.92 15.88
N ARG A 25 2.23 -3.05 14.61
CA ARG A 25 3.23 -4.04 14.20
C ARG A 25 4.58 -3.89 14.91
N LYS A 26 5.01 -2.66 15.20
CA LYS A 26 6.26 -2.39 15.95
C LYS A 26 6.16 -2.73 17.44
N LEU A 27 4.96 -2.62 18.01
CA LEU A 27 4.69 -2.85 19.43
C LEU A 27 4.27 -4.31 19.72
N GLU A 28 3.96 -5.09 18.69
CA GLU A 28 3.60 -6.50 18.80
C GLU A 28 4.75 -7.31 19.39
N THR A 29 4.50 -7.89 20.56
CA THR A 29 5.43 -8.79 21.26
C THR A 29 5.15 -10.26 20.97
N ASP A 30 3.93 -10.59 20.52
CA ASP A 30 3.53 -11.95 20.12
C ASP A 30 3.27 -12.01 18.61
N MET A 31 4.25 -12.56 17.89
CA MET A 31 4.19 -12.73 16.43
C MET A 31 3.18 -13.80 15.98
N ASN A 32 2.66 -14.63 16.90
CA ASN A 32 1.67 -15.67 16.57
C ASN A 32 0.23 -15.14 16.58
N GLN A 33 -0.01 -13.95 17.13
CA GLN A 33 -1.32 -13.31 17.19
C GLN A 33 -1.21 -11.82 16.85
N PRO A 34 -0.90 -11.49 15.58
CA PRO A 34 -0.84 -10.10 15.15
C PRO A 34 -2.22 -9.45 15.28
N ILE A 35 -2.25 -8.17 15.66
CA ILE A 35 -3.44 -7.33 15.77
C ILE A 35 -4.07 -7.13 14.38
N HIS A 36 -3.22 -7.08 13.35
CA HIS A 36 -3.64 -6.98 11.96
C HIS A 36 -3.07 -8.13 11.11
N PRO A 37 -3.60 -9.36 11.25
CA PRO A 37 -3.10 -10.54 10.54
C PRO A 37 -3.18 -10.42 9.02
N GLN A 38 -4.09 -9.59 8.51
CA GLN A 38 -4.32 -9.39 7.08
C GLN A 38 -3.27 -8.51 6.41
N TYR A 39 -2.43 -7.80 7.17
CA TYR A 39 -1.41 -6.91 6.63
C TYR A 39 -0.01 -7.51 6.76
N PHE A 40 0.77 -7.33 5.70
CA PHE A 40 2.17 -7.69 5.63
C PHE A 40 3.00 -6.44 5.32
N ILE A 41 4.06 -6.19 6.10
CA ILE A 41 5.00 -5.10 5.82
C ILE A 41 6.28 -5.74 5.29
N ALA A 42 6.62 -5.41 4.04
CA ALA A 42 7.82 -5.92 3.38
C ALA A 42 9.09 -5.19 3.83
N GLU A 43 10.27 -5.69 3.44
CA GLU A 43 11.57 -5.11 3.81
C GLU A 43 11.77 -3.67 3.29
N ASP A 44 11.10 -3.32 2.21
CA ASP A 44 11.06 -1.99 1.60
C ASP A 44 10.07 -1.03 2.29
N ASN A 45 9.42 -1.47 3.38
CA ASN A 45 8.36 -0.77 4.11
C ASN A 45 7.06 -0.57 3.31
N LEU A 46 6.85 -1.29 2.21
CA LEU A 46 5.56 -1.34 1.55
C LEU A 46 4.59 -2.24 2.34
N ILE A 47 3.31 -1.82 2.36
CA ILE A 47 2.24 -2.54 3.05
C ILE A 47 1.42 -3.32 2.02
N TYR A 48 1.23 -4.60 2.27
CA TYR A 48 0.43 -5.50 1.46
C TYR A 48 -0.74 -6.04 2.28
N PHE A 49 -1.85 -6.31 1.60
CA PHE A 49 -3.00 -7.01 2.14
C PHE A 49 -3.16 -8.34 1.42
N GLU A 50 -3.40 -9.42 2.17
CA GLU A 50 -3.76 -10.71 1.60
C GLU A 50 -5.26 -10.77 1.32
N ASP A 51 -5.64 -10.94 0.05
CA ASP A 51 -7.04 -11.07 -0.33
C ASP A 51 -7.60 -12.47 -0.05
N VAL A 52 -8.91 -12.63 -0.25
CA VAL A 52 -9.62 -13.90 0.02
C VAL A 52 -9.13 -15.08 -0.83
N LEU A 53 -8.37 -14.82 -1.89
CA LEU A 53 -7.76 -15.83 -2.75
C LEU A 53 -6.28 -16.06 -2.43
N GLY A 54 -5.75 -15.42 -1.38
CA GLY A 54 -4.35 -15.52 -0.97
C GLY A 54 -3.39 -14.63 -1.79
N ASN A 55 -3.91 -13.69 -2.59
CA ASN A 55 -3.03 -12.79 -3.34
C ASN A 55 -2.61 -11.61 -2.48
N LEU A 56 -1.33 -11.25 -2.54
CA LEU A 56 -0.82 -10.02 -1.94
C LEU A 56 -1.12 -8.83 -2.85
N ARG A 57 -1.82 -7.84 -2.30
CA ARG A 57 -2.17 -6.58 -2.97
C ARG A 57 -1.49 -5.42 -2.26
N LEU A 58 -0.81 -4.58 -3.02
CA LEU A 58 -0.21 -3.35 -2.50
C LEU A 58 -1.32 -2.44 -1.95
N CYS A 59 -1.18 -2.01 -0.70
CA CYS A 59 -2.11 -1.10 -0.06
C CYS A 59 -1.85 0.32 -0.54
N VAL A 60 -2.88 1.01 -1.04
CA VAL A 60 -2.73 2.39 -1.54
C VAL A 60 -3.11 3.40 -0.44
N PRO A 61 -2.18 4.25 0.02
CA PRO A 61 -2.48 5.36 0.94
C PRO A 61 -3.54 6.29 0.37
N ARG A 62 -4.40 6.87 1.22
CA ARG A 62 -5.47 7.78 0.79
C ARG A 62 -4.96 8.94 -0.06
N THR A 63 -3.80 9.48 0.26
CA THR A 63 -3.16 10.59 -0.45
C THR A 63 -2.78 10.25 -1.89
N LEU A 64 -2.47 8.99 -2.19
CA LEU A 64 -2.06 8.52 -3.53
C LEU A 64 -3.22 8.00 -4.39
N ARG A 65 -4.39 7.71 -3.79
CA ARG A 65 -5.52 7.08 -4.51
C ARG A 65 -6.00 7.89 -5.72
N ALA A 66 -6.13 9.20 -5.58
CA ALA A 66 -6.65 10.05 -6.67
C ALA A 66 -5.70 10.05 -7.87
N GLU A 67 -4.40 10.14 -7.60
CA GLU A 67 -3.36 10.15 -8.64
C GLU A 67 -3.28 8.82 -9.38
N ILE A 68 -3.21 7.70 -8.64
CA ILE A 68 -3.18 6.36 -9.24
C ILE A 68 -4.43 6.10 -10.08
N MET A 69 -5.60 6.54 -9.62
CA MET A 69 -6.83 6.42 -10.42
C MET A 69 -6.76 7.23 -11.72
N ASN A 70 -6.18 8.43 -11.68
CA ASN A 70 -5.96 9.24 -12.87
C ASN A 70 -4.96 8.58 -13.83
N GLU A 71 -3.85 8.03 -13.31
CA GLU A 71 -2.87 7.30 -14.13
C GLU A 71 -3.50 6.11 -14.83
N VAL A 72 -4.27 5.29 -14.10
CA VAL A 72 -5.00 4.15 -14.67
C VAL A 72 -5.99 4.61 -15.73
N HIS A 73 -6.78 5.66 -15.45
CA HIS A 73 -7.75 6.20 -16.40
C HIS A 73 -7.06 6.71 -17.68
N ASN A 74 -5.97 7.46 -17.55
CA ASN A 74 -5.23 8.01 -18.68
C ASN A 74 -4.54 6.91 -19.49
N THR A 75 -3.96 5.90 -18.83
CA THR A 75 -3.31 4.76 -19.51
C THR A 75 -4.32 3.94 -20.31
N ILE A 76 -5.52 3.70 -19.77
CA ILE A 76 -6.61 3.04 -20.50
C ILE A 76 -7.05 3.88 -21.71
N THR A 77 -7.10 5.20 -21.56
CA THR A 77 -7.53 6.11 -22.63
C THR A 77 -6.47 6.22 -23.73
N GLU A 78 -5.18 6.24 -23.39
CA GLU A 78 -4.08 6.24 -24.35
C GLU A 78 -4.00 4.93 -25.17
N ALA A 79 -4.32 3.78 -24.57
CA ALA A 79 -4.43 2.51 -25.30
C ALA A 79 -5.54 2.51 -26.37
N ALA A 80 -6.56 3.37 -26.23
CA ALA A 80 -7.64 3.51 -27.20
C ALA A 80 -7.30 4.41 -28.40
N HIS A 81 -6.14 5.08 -28.39
CA HIS A 81 -5.66 5.93 -29.49
C HIS A 81 -4.76 5.20 -30.51
N ALA A 82 -4.60 3.89 -30.38
CA ALA A 82 -3.83 3.05 -31.30
C ALA A 82 -4.71 2.37 -32.39
N GLY A 83 -5.82 3.02 -32.79
CA GLY A 83 -6.77 2.53 -33.81
C GLY A 83 -6.87 3.45 -35.02
#